data_AF-A0A3D6C8C0-F1
#
_entry.id   AF-A0A3D6C8C0-F1
#
_cell.length_a   1.000
_cell.length_b   1.000
_cell.length_c   1.000
_cell.angle_alpha   90.00
_cell.angle_beta   90.00
_cell.angle_gamma   90.00
#
_symmetry.space_group_name_H-M   'P 1'
#
loop_
_entity.id
_entity.type
_entity.pdbx_description
1 polymer ?
#
loop_
_entity_poly.entity_id
_entity_poly.type
_entity_poly.pdbx_seq_one_letter_code
_entity_poly.pdbx_strand_id
1 'polypeptide(L)' 'MSHRNKPFEVEKTFGLGVLLKLTKKNIQGVDISTTGSKFTSSLSLDEVNTAVDRIMKAHNIRLKIK' A
#
# COMPACT_ATOMS: atom_id res chain seq x y z
N MET A 1 -18.76 -16.32 2.23
CA MET A 1 -17.78 -16.11 1.15
C MET A 1 -16.46 -15.73 1.80
N SER A 2 -15.55 -16.70 1.98
CA SER A 2 -14.29 -16.47 2.68
C SER A 2 -13.20 -16.11 1.67
N HIS A 3 -13.14 -14.83 1.27
CA HIS A 3 -11.94 -14.30 0.62
C HIS A 3 -10.82 -14.38 1.65
N ARG A 4 -9.99 -15.42 1.54
CA ARG A 4 -8.79 -15.57 2.36
C ARG A 4 -7.96 -14.30 2.15
N ASN A 5 -7.78 -13.53 3.22
CA ASN A 5 -6.77 -12.48 3.39
C ASN A 5 -5.38 -13.07 3.10
N LYS A 6 -5.06 -13.24 1.83
CA LYS A 6 -3.71 -13.59 1.41
C LYS A 6 -2.86 -12.32 1.50
N PRO A 7 -1.63 -12.43 1.99
CA PRO A 7 -0.67 -11.33 1.95
C PRO A 7 -0.62 -10.74 0.55
N PHE A 8 -0.73 -9.42 0.46
CA PHE A 8 -0.64 -8.71 -0.80
C PHE A 8 0.82 -8.73 -1.30
N GLU A 9 1.03 -9.27 -2.50
CA GLU A 9 2.31 -9.21 -3.22
C GLU A 9 2.18 -8.39 -4.50
N VAL A 10 3.03 -7.38 -4.67
CA VAL A 10 3.08 -6.58 -5.90
C VAL A 10 4.50 -6.18 -6.24
N GLU A 11 4.76 -6.03 -7.54
CA GLU A 11 6.05 -5.57 -8.04
C GLU A 11 6.34 -4.13 -7.61
N LYS A 12 7.58 -3.90 -7.20
CA LYS A 12 8.05 -2.60 -6.73
C LYS A 12 8.26 -1.66 -7.92
N THR A 13 7.37 -0.68 -8.03
CA THR A 13 7.59 0.49 -8.89
C THR A 13 8.00 1.69 -8.05
N PHE A 14 8.66 2.67 -8.68
CA PHE A 14 9.09 3.90 -7.99
C PHE A 14 7.90 4.63 -7.34
N GLY A 15 6.81 4.85 -8.09
CA GLY A 15 5.62 5.54 -7.59
C GLY A 15 4.94 4.79 -6.44
N LEU A 16 4.78 3.47 -6.58
CA LEU A 16 4.16 2.65 -5.54
C LEU A 16 5.01 2.58 -4.27
N GLY A 17 6.33 2.52 -4.41
CA GLY A 17 7.25 2.53 -3.26
C GLY A 17 7.16 3.83 -2.45
N VAL A 18 6.98 4.98 -3.10
CA VAL A 18 6.77 6.26 -2.40
C VAL A 18 5.45 6.25 -1.64
N LEU A 19 4.36 5.82 -2.28
CA LEU A 19 3.03 5.77 -1.66
C LEU A 19 3.00 4.81 -0.45
N LEU A 20 3.59 3.62 -0.58
CA LEU A 20 3.65 2.66 0.51
C LEU A 20 4.53 3.14 1.67
N LYS A 21 5.63 3.83 1.39
CA LYS A 21 6.49 4.42 2.42
C LYS A 21 5.78 5.53 3.20
N LEU A 22 5.03 6.39 2.50
CA LEU A 22 4.17 7.40 3.12
C LEU A 22 3.06 6.76 3.96
N THR A 23 2.48 5.67 3.46
CA THR A 23 1.44 4.91 4.15
C THR A 23 1.95 4.29 5.44
N LYS A 24 3.08 3.59 5.39
CA LYS A 24 3.75 3.02 6.57
C LYS A 24 4.11 4.09 7.61
N LYS A 25 4.52 5.28 7.18
CA LYS A 25 4.92 6.37 8.10
C LYS A 25 3.72 6.98 8.84
N ASN A 26 2.53 6.97 8.23
CA ASN A 26 1.37 7.69 8.73
C ASN A 26 0.27 6.77 9.31
N ILE A 27 0.36 5.46 9.11
CA ILE A 27 -0.62 4.50 9.65
C ILE A 27 0.11 3.51 10.55
N GLN A 28 -0.22 3.55 11.84
CA GLN A 28 0.29 2.60 12.83
C GLN A 28 -0.39 1.23 12.65
N GLY A 29 0.36 0.15 12.84
CA GLY A 29 -0.13 -1.23 12.70
C GLY A 29 -0.06 -1.83 11.29
N VAL A 30 0.50 -1.10 10.32
CA VAL A 30 0.69 -1.60 8.95
C VAL A 30 2.13 -2.09 8.76
N ASP A 31 2.30 -3.41 8.72
CA ASP A 31 3.59 -4.01 8.37
C ASP A 31 3.66 -4.22 6.86
N ILE A 32 4.38 -3.29 6.21
CA ILE A 32 4.82 -3.42 4.82
C ILE A 32 6.32 -3.71 4.83
N SER A 33 6.67 -4.87 4.30
CA SER A 33 8.03 -5.33 4.06
C SER A 33 8.34 -5.30 2.57
N THR A 34 9.61 -5.08 2.23
CA THR A 34 10.10 -5.18 0.86
C THR A 34 11.02 -6.38 0.77
N THR A 35 10.68 -7.35 -0.08
CA THR A 35 11.47 -8.56 -0.31
C THR A 35 11.95 -8.53 -1.76
N GLY A 36 13.20 -8.09 -1.97
CA GLY A 36 13.77 -7.92 -3.31
C GLY A 36 12.98 -6.91 -4.15
N SER A 37 12.43 -7.38 -5.28
CA SER A 37 11.61 -6.59 -6.20
C SER A 37 10.12 -6.54 -5.84
N LYS A 38 9.71 -7.14 -4.72
CA LYS A 38 8.29 -7.23 -4.32
C LYS A 38 8.01 -6.55 -3.00
N PHE A 39 6.81 -6.01 -2.87
CA PHE A 39 6.23 -5.61 -1.59
C PHE A 39 5.38 -6.74 -1.03
N THR A 40 5.47 -6.94 0.28
CA THR A 40 4.64 -7.86 1.06
C THR A 40 3.97 -7.07 2.16
N SER A 41 2.65 -7.22 2.30
CA SER A 41 1.87 -6.61 3.37
C SER A 41 1.18 -7.68 4.20
N SER A 42 1.17 -7.47 5.52
CA SER A 42 0.32 -8.22 6.46
C SER A 42 -1.17 -7.95 6.24
N LEU A 43 -1.50 -6.82 5.59
CA LEU A 43 -2.85 -6.42 5.22
C LEU A 43 -3.28 -6.98 3.87
N SER A 44 -4.59 -7.14 3.71
CA SER A 44 -5.21 -7.44 2.42
C SER A 44 -5.07 -6.28 1.43
N LEU A 45 -5.25 -6.56 0.14
CA LEU A 45 -5.19 -5.54 -0.92
C LEU A 45 -6.18 -4.39 -0.69
N ASP A 46 -7.40 -4.69 -0.23
CA ASP A 46 -8.44 -3.68 0.02
C ASP A 46 -8.07 -2.75 1.19
N GLU A 47 -7.47 -3.30 2.23
CA GLU A 47 -6.97 -2.51 3.37
C GLU A 47 -5.80 -1.62 2.95
N VAL A 48 -4.86 -2.14 2.14
CA VAL A 48 -3.76 -1.36 1.58
C VAL A 48 -4.29 -0.24 0.67
N ASN A 49 -5.26 -0.53 -0.19
CA ASN A 49 -5.88 0.47 -1.05
C ASN A 49 -6.57 1.57 -0.24
N THR A 50 -7.33 1.19 0.80
CA THR A 50 -7.99 2.14 1.70
C THR A 50 -6.97 3.02 2.43
N ALA A 51 -5.88 2.40 2.90
CA ALA A 51 -4.78 3.08 3.55
C ALA A 51 -4.08 4.08 2.61
N VAL A 52 -3.75 3.66 1.39
CA VAL A 52 -3.12 4.51 0.38
C VAL A 52 -4.06 5.67 -0.03
N ASP A 53 -5.35 5.41 -0.23
CA ASP A 53 -6.33 6.44 -0.59
C ASP A 53 -6.48 7.50 0.51
N ARG A 54 -6.51 7.09 1.78
CA ARG A 54 -6.50 8.02 2.93
C ARG A 54 -5.27 8.92 2.92
N ILE A 55 -4.10 8.37 2.63
CA ILE A 55 -2.84 9.13 2.58
C ILE A 55 -2.80 10.06 1.38
N MET A 56 -3.28 9.60 0.22
CA MET A 56 -3.39 10.45 -0.96
C MET A 56 -4.29 11.66 -0.68
N LYS A 57 -5.45 11.44 -0.04
CA LYS A 57 -6.34 12.53 0.38
C LYS A 57 -5.69 13.46 1.41
N ALA A 58 -5.07 12.90 2.46
CA ALA A 58 -4.43 13.68 3.52
C ALA A 58 -3.29 14.55 3.00
N HIS A 59 -2.53 14.07 2.01
CA HIS A 59 -1.42 14.81 1.40
C HIS A 59 -1.79 15.54 0.11
N ASN A 60 -3.09 15.64 -0.24
CA ASN A 60 -3.57 16.26 -1.47
C ASN A 60 -2.92 15.72 -2.76
N ILE A 61 -2.53 14.45 -2.75
CA ILE A 61 -1.94 13.77 -3.90
C ILE A 61 -3.07 13.39 -4.86
N ARG A 62 -3.04 13.93 -6.08
CA ARG A 62 -3.94 13.57 -7.17
C ARG A 62 -3.17 12.78 -8.22
N LEU A 63 -3.42 11.48 -8.30
CA LEU A 63 -2.89 10.66 -9.39
C LEU A 63 -3.58 11.06 -10.69
N LYS A 64 -2.82 11.48 -11.69
CA LYS A 64 -3.31 11.60 -13.06
C LYS A 64 -3.21 10.23 -13.71
N ILE A 65 -4.34 9.55 -13.83
CA ILE A 65 -4.45 8.36 -14.67
C ILE A 65 -4.50 8.87 -16.11
N LYS A 66 -3.56 8.44 -16.94
CA LYS A 66 -3.58 8.64 -18.39
C LYS A 66 -4.28 7.47 -19.06
#